data_AF-A0AA35SLL7-F1
#
_entry.id   AF-A0AA35SLL7-F1
#
_cell.length_a   1.000
_cell.length_b   1.000
_cell.length_c   1.000
_cell.angle_alpha   90.00
_cell.angle_beta   90.00
_cell.angle_gamma   90.00
#
_symmetry.space_group_name_H-M   'P 1'
#
loop_
_entity.id
_entity.type
_entity.pdbx_description
1 polymer ?
#
loop_
_entity_poly.entity_id
_entity_poly.type
_entity_poly.pdbx_seq_one_letter_code
_entity_poly.pdbx_strand_id
1 'polypeptide(L)'
;MVACISPTDRDFMETLNTLKYANRARNIKNKVSVNQDKTSQQLAQFRSRILKLESELQEFHSGRKIVSEDGSVVMNDIASEVTMLRAENDKLRLRVKSLQQVIESQSERIAGMAADKELAALGRHDESTGQVVGQEAEETTSHLPTVIKGYMRQIEELKSRLVLSESLGHHNPSSPYRRPPSMVLQGRQSSLTTLPFNQETSELLQTARSDITRLKRRQDRKGSESESGRSQHRPRSRDVASVTSL
;
A
#
# COMPACT_ATOMS: atom_id res chain seq x y z
N MET A 1 -19.68 42.50 -43.09
CA MET A 1 -19.93 43.26 -44.34
C MET A 1 -20.80 44.45 -43.98
N VAL A 2 -20.47 45.64 -44.48
CA VAL A 2 -21.31 46.83 -44.37
C VAL A 2 -21.67 47.26 -45.78
N ALA A 3 -22.96 47.49 -46.04
CA ALA A 3 -23.44 47.98 -47.33
C ALA A 3 -23.70 49.48 -47.22
N CYS A 4 -23.06 50.28 -48.06
CA CYS A 4 -23.26 51.72 -48.14
C CYS A 4 -24.13 52.03 -49.36
N ILE A 5 -25.20 52.81 -49.19
CA ILE A 5 -26.18 53.12 -50.23
C ILE A 5 -26.57 54.61 -50.19
N SER A 6 -27.06 55.11 -51.32
CA SER A 6 -27.59 56.48 -51.47
C SER A 6 -29.11 56.45 -51.35
N PRO A 7 -29.74 57.40 -50.63
CA PRO A 7 -31.20 57.47 -50.50
C PRO A 7 -31.88 58.13 -51.72
N THR A 8 -31.12 58.49 -52.76
CA THR A 8 -31.63 59.24 -53.91
C THR A 8 -32.25 58.31 -54.95
N ASP A 9 -33.38 58.70 -55.54
CA ASP A 9 -34.10 57.91 -56.56
C ASP A 9 -33.27 57.63 -57.82
N ARG A 10 -32.33 58.53 -58.15
CA ARG A 10 -31.41 58.34 -59.30
C ARG A 10 -30.53 57.10 -59.15
N ASP A 11 -30.20 56.74 -57.92
CA ASP A 11 -29.32 55.61 -57.60
C ASP A 11 -30.10 54.34 -57.24
N PHE A 12 -31.41 54.33 -57.51
CA PHE A 12 -32.32 53.25 -57.11
C PHE A 12 -31.85 51.87 -57.59
N MET A 13 -31.41 51.75 -58.84
CA MET A 13 -30.97 50.48 -59.42
C MET A 13 -29.68 49.96 -58.76
N GLU A 14 -28.71 50.83 -58.51
CA GLU A 14 -27.45 50.45 -57.84
C GLU A 14 -27.67 50.11 -56.36
N THR A 15 -28.55 50.87 -55.70
CA THR A 15 -28.99 50.60 -54.33
C THR A 15 -29.67 49.24 -54.23
N LEU A 16 -30.58 48.92 -55.17
CA LEU A 16 -31.24 47.62 -55.24
C LEU A 16 -30.24 46.47 -55.44
N ASN A 17 -29.27 46.65 -56.33
CA ASN A 17 -28.25 45.64 -56.60
C ASN A 17 -27.33 45.40 -55.38
N THR A 18 -26.94 46.48 -54.68
CA THR A 18 -26.15 46.43 -53.45
C THR A 18 -26.90 45.71 -52.33
N LEU A 19 -28.19 46.00 -52.14
CA LEU A 19 -29.04 45.34 -51.14
C LEU A 19 -29.26 43.85 -51.46
N LYS A 20 -29.45 43.50 -52.74
CA LYS A 20 -29.52 42.10 -53.19
C LYS A 20 -28.23 41.34 -52.88
N TYR A 21 -27.08 41.97 -53.10
CA TYR A 21 -25.78 41.37 -52.75
C TYR A 21 -25.63 41.21 -51.23
N ALA A 22 -25.96 42.23 -50.44
CA ALA A 22 -25.93 42.16 -48.97
C ALA A 22 -26.82 41.03 -48.43
N ASN A 23 -28.01 40.83 -49.00
CA ASN A 23 -28.91 39.75 -48.60
C ASN A 23 -28.31 38.36 -48.92
N ARG A 24 -27.65 38.20 -50.08
CA ARG A 24 -26.90 36.96 -50.40
C ARG A 24 -25.74 36.74 -49.44
N ALA A 25 -24.96 37.79 -49.16
CA ALA A 25 -23.80 37.73 -48.27
C ALA A 25 -24.20 37.39 -46.82
N ARG A 26 -25.36 37.85 -46.35
CA ARG A 26 -25.93 37.48 -45.04
C ARG A 26 -26.15 35.97 -44.92
N ASN A 27 -26.46 35.29 -46.02
CA ASN A 27 -26.74 33.86 -46.02
C ASN A 27 -25.48 32.99 -46.10
N ILE A 28 -24.29 33.58 -46.20
CA ILE A 28 -23.02 32.85 -46.19
C ILE A 28 -22.73 32.35 -44.77
N LYS A 29 -22.71 31.03 -44.58
CA LYS A 29 -22.39 30.39 -43.30
C LYS A 29 -20.91 30.01 -43.25
N ASN A 30 -20.13 30.73 -42.45
CA ASN A 30 -18.74 30.38 -42.18
C ASN A 30 -18.64 29.46 -40.97
N LYS A 31 -17.87 28.37 -41.08
CA LYS A 31 -17.48 27.55 -39.92
C LYS A 31 -16.18 28.13 -39.35
N VAL A 32 -16.29 28.83 -38.23
CA VAL A 32 -15.12 29.38 -37.53
C VAL A 32 -14.47 28.28 -36.70
N SER A 33 -13.19 28.04 -36.94
CA SER A 33 -12.34 27.20 -36.10
C SER A 33 -11.17 28.04 -35.58
N VAL A 34 -10.75 27.82 -34.34
CA VAL A 34 -9.54 28.43 -33.80
C VAL A 34 -8.37 27.99 -34.70
N ASN A 35 -7.62 28.95 -35.22
CA ASN A 35 -6.44 28.66 -36.02
C ASN A 35 -5.34 28.14 -35.08
N GLN A 36 -5.37 26.83 -34.81
CA GLN A 36 -4.31 26.14 -34.08
C GLN A 36 -3.34 25.54 -35.08
N ASP A 37 -2.05 25.80 -34.90
CA ASP A 37 -1.03 25.14 -35.68
C ASP A 37 -1.08 23.64 -35.46
N LYS A 38 -0.84 22.87 -36.53
CA LYS A 38 -0.82 21.39 -36.48
C LYS A 38 0.12 20.88 -35.39
N THR A 39 1.25 21.57 -35.18
CA THR A 39 2.23 21.30 -34.13
C THR A 39 1.63 21.48 -32.73
N SER A 40 0.91 22.58 -32.49
CA SER A 40 0.23 22.86 -31.22
C SER A 40 -0.88 21.84 -30.92
N GLN A 41 -1.64 21.44 -31.95
CA GLN A 41 -2.66 20.39 -31.81
C GLN A 41 -2.04 19.04 -31.45
N GLN A 42 -0.98 18.63 -32.15
CA GLN A 42 -0.25 17.40 -31.86
C GLN A 42 0.39 17.45 -30.46
N LEU A 43 0.97 18.58 -30.08
CA LEU A 43 1.55 18.77 -28.75
C LEU A 43 0.50 18.63 -27.64
N ALA A 44 -0.70 19.19 -27.83
CA ALA A 44 -1.81 19.01 -26.89
C ALA A 44 -2.25 17.54 -26.79
N GLN A 45 -2.34 16.85 -27.91
CA GLN A 45 -2.65 15.42 -27.94
C GLN A 45 -1.57 14.57 -27.23
N PHE A 46 -0.29 14.85 -27.49
CA PHE A 46 0.81 14.16 -26.83
C PHE A 46 0.84 14.44 -25.33
N ARG A 47 0.64 15.68 -24.89
CA ARG A 47 0.53 16.03 -23.46
C ARG A 47 -0.61 15.28 -22.78
N SER A 48 -1.79 15.23 -23.41
CA SER A 48 -2.92 14.47 -22.88
C SER A 48 -2.60 12.96 -22.77
N ARG A 49 -1.91 12.41 -23.77
CA ARG A 49 -1.52 11.00 -23.78
C ARG A 49 -0.46 10.68 -22.74
N ILE A 50 0.52 11.56 -22.54
CA ILE A 50 1.54 11.44 -21.49
C ILE A 50 0.86 11.44 -20.12
N LEU A 51 0.00 12.42 -19.83
CA LEU A 51 -0.71 12.48 -18.54
C LEU A 51 -1.54 11.23 -18.26
N LYS A 52 -2.20 10.69 -19.29
CA LYS A 52 -2.97 9.45 -19.16
C LYS A 52 -2.07 8.26 -18.82
N LEU A 53 -0.95 8.11 -19.53
CA LEU A 53 0.00 7.03 -19.29
C LEU A 53 0.67 7.16 -17.91
N GLU A 54 1.02 8.38 -17.49
CA GLU A 54 1.56 8.66 -16.16
C GLU A 54 0.56 8.27 -15.06
N SER A 55 -0.73 8.59 -15.23
CA SER A 55 -1.78 8.17 -14.30
C SER A 55 -1.93 6.65 -14.24
N GLU A 56 -1.93 5.97 -15.39
CA GLU A 56 -2.00 4.51 -15.44
C GLU A 56 -0.78 3.88 -14.76
N LEU A 57 0.42 4.35 -15.06
CA LEU A 57 1.65 3.89 -14.40
C LEU A 57 1.61 4.13 -12.89
N GLN A 58 1.11 5.27 -12.43
CA GLN A 58 0.94 5.55 -11.02
C GLN A 58 -0.02 4.57 -10.35
N GLU A 59 -1.11 4.18 -11.03
CA GLU A 59 -2.03 3.15 -10.54
C GLU A 59 -1.35 1.78 -10.42
N PHE A 60 -0.47 1.40 -11.36
CA PHE A 60 0.34 0.19 -11.25
C PHE A 60 1.38 0.27 -10.12
N HIS A 61 2.11 1.39 -9.99
CA HIS A 61 3.11 1.58 -8.94
C HIS A 61 2.50 1.61 -7.54
N SER A 62 1.29 2.17 -7.41
CA SER A 62 0.54 2.15 -6.15
C SER A 62 -0.05 0.78 -5.81
N GLY A 63 0.11 -0.21 -6.70
CA GLY A 63 -0.43 -1.55 -6.52
C GLY A 63 -1.96 -1.63 -6.66
N ARG A 64 -2.62 -0.56 -7.14
CA ARG A 64 -4.08 -0.53 -7.39
C ARG A 64 -4.46 -1.26 -8.68
N LYS A 65 -3.55 -1.33 -9.65
CA LYS A 65 -3.69 -2.20 -10.81
C LYS A 65 -2.57 -3.22 -10.79
N ILE A 66 -2.92 -4.50 -10.95
CA ILE A 66 -1.97 -5.59 -11.13
C ILE A 66 -2.21 -6.24 -12.49
N VAL A 67 -1.14 -6.74 -13.09
CA VAL A 67 -1.23 -7.56 -14.30
C VAL A 67 -1.25 -9.02 -13.85
N SER A 68 -2.34 -9.72 -14.15
CA SER A 68 -2.46 -11.15 -13.90
C SER A 68 -1.58 -11.96 -14.87
N GLU A 69 -1.35 -13.24 -14.56
CA GLU A 69 -0.52 -14.15 -15.35
C GLU A 69 -0.99 -14.29 -16.81
N ASP A 70 -2.30 -14.13 -17.05
CA ASP A 70 -2.91 -14.13 -18.38
C ASP A 70 -2.80 -12.78 -19.13
N GLY A 71 -2.10 -11.79 -18.56
CA GLY A 71 -1.92 -10.45 -19.12
C GLY A 71 -3.13 -9.51 -18.95
N SER A 72 -4.18 -9.94 -18.25
CA SER A 72 -5.33 -9.10 -17.93
C SER A 72 -4.98 -8.11 -16.80
N VAL A 73 -5.46 -6.88 -16.91
CA VAL A 73 -5.28 -5.85 -15.87
C VAL A 73 -6.42 -5.98 -14.87
N VAL A 74 -6.10 -6.41 -13.66
CA VAL A 74 -7.04 -6.54 -12.56
C VAL A 74 -6.86 -5.38 -11.59
N MET A 75 -7.96 -4.77 -11.17
CA MET A 75 -7.93 -3.79 -10.09
C MET A 75 -7.68 -4.53 -8.77
N ASN A 76 -6.58 -4.20 -8.13
CA ASN A 76 -6.21 -4.68 -6.83
C ASN A 76 -6.74 -3.69 -5.79
N ASP A 77 -7.86 -4.08 -5.18
CA ASP A 77 -8.55 -3.31 -4.15
C ASP A 77 -8.07 -3.68 -2.73
N ILE A 78 -6.90 -4.31 -2.62
CA ILE A 78 -6.34 -4.80 -1.34
C ILE A 78 -6.18 -3.64 -0.37
N ALA A 79 -5.84 -2.43 -0.84
CA ALA A 79 -5.76 -1.27 0.03
C ALA A 79 -7.11 -0.92 0.67
N SER A 80 -8.20 -0.93 -0.09
CA SER A 80 -9.56 -0.70 0.42
C SER A 80 -9.98 -1.84 1.35
N GLU A 81 -9.75 -3.08 0.95
CA GLU A 81 -10.03 -4.27 1.73
C GLU A 81 -9.31 -4.26 3.08
N VAL A 82 -8.01 -3.95 3.10
CA VAL A 82 -7.21 -3.81 4.32
C VAL A 82 -7.77 -2.70 5.21
N THR A 83 -8.23 -1.58 4.65
CA THR A 83 -8.86 -0.53 5.46
C THR A 83 -10.19 -0.96 6.07
N MET A 84 -11.04 -1.66 5.32
CA MET A 84 -12.31 -2.21 5.82
C MET A 84 -12.08 -3.26 6.92
N LEU A 85 -11.15 -4.21 6.68
CA LEU A 85 -10.81 -5.27 7.65
C LEU A 85 -10.20 -4.71 8.93
N ARG A 86 -9.41 -3.63 8.85
CA ARG A 86 -8.90 -2.93 10.03
C ARG A 86 -10.03 -2.26 10.82
N ALA A 87 -10.94 -1.56 10.16
CA ALA A 87 -12.09 -0.94 10.81
C ALA A 87 -13.00 -1.97 11.50
N GLU A 88 -13.23 -3.12 10.86
CA GLU A 88 -13.98 -4.22 11.46
C GLU A 88 -13.26 -4.82 12.66
N ASN A 89 -11.94 -5.01 12.58
CA ASN A 89 -11.12 -5.45 13.72
C ASN A 89 -11.24 -4.50 14.92
N ASP A 90 -11.17 -3.19 14.68
CA ASP A 90 -11.30 -2.20 15.75
C ASP A 90 -12.70 -2.23 16.39
N LYS A 91 -13.75 -2.42 15.59
CA LYS A 91 -15.11 -2.64 16.08
C LYS A 91 -15.23 -3.90 16.94
N LEU A 92 -14.65 -5.01 16.49
CA LEU A 92 -14.65 -6.27 17.24
C LEU A 92 -13.87 -6.13 18.56
N ARG A 93 -12.73 -5.45 18.55
CA ARG A 93 -11.95 -5.15 19.76
C ARG A 93 -12.73 -4.33 20.77
N LEU A 94 -13.47 -3.31 20.33
CA LEU A 94 -14.35 -2.53 21.21
C LEU A 94 -15.45 -3.40 21.84
N ARG A 95 -16.03 -4.32 21.06
CA ARG A 95 -17.05 -5.25 21.55
C ARG A 95 -16.50 -6.28 22.53
N VAL A 96 -15.29 -6.79 22.30
CA VAL A 96 -14.60 -7.66 23.27
C VAL A 96 -14.36 -6.89 24.57
N LYS A 97 -13.90 -5.64 24.49
CA LYS A 97 -13.67 -4.80 25.67
C LYS A 97 -14.95 -4.55 26.48
N SER A 98 -16.08 -4.27 25.83
CA SER A 98 -17.35 -4.07 26.53
C SER A 98 -17.87 -5.36 27.17
N LEU A 99 -17.74 -6.51 26.49
CA LEU A 99 -18.10 -7.81 27.06
C LEU A 99 -17.21 -8.17 28.26
N GLN A 100 -15.91 -7.86 28.20
CA GLN A 100 -14.99 -8.09 29.30
C GLN A 100 -15.41 -7.30 30.55
N GLN A 101 -15.79 -6.02 30.37
CA GLN A 101 -16.29 -5.17 31.45
C GLN A 101 -17.59 -5.73 32.06
N VAL A 102 -18.47 -6.30 31.25
CA VAL A 102 -19.67 -6.98 31.75
C VAL A 102 -19.30 -8.19 32.59
N ILE A 103 -18.40 -9.06 32.11
CA ILE A 103 -17.94 -10.24 32.87
C ILE A 103 -17.34 -9.83 34.21
N GLU A 104 -16.52 -8.79 34.24
CA GLU A 104 -15.89 -8.27 35.46
C GLU A 104 -16.95 -7.78 36.46
N SER A 105 -17.92 -6.97 36.01
CA SER A 105 -19.04 -6.51 36.85
C SER A 105 -19.92 -7.65 37.38
N GLN A 106 -20.11 -8.71 36.58
CA GLN A 106 -20.88 -9.88 37.01
C GLN A 106 -20.10 -10.71 38.02
N SER A 107 -18.78 -10.82 37.87
CA SER A 107 -17.89 -11.53 38.77
C SER A 107 -17.84 -10.86 40.15
N GLU A 108 -17.72 -9.52 40.18
CA GLU A 108 -17.78 -8.73 41.42
C GLU A 108 -19.11 -8.94 42.16
N ARG A 109 -20.23 -8.89 41.44
CA ARG A 109 -21.57 -9.10 42.02
C ARG A 109 -21.75 -10.52 42.57
N ILE A 110 -21.23 -11.54 41.89
CA ILE A 110 -21.27 -12.93 42.39
C ILE A 110 -20.42 -13.06 43.65
N ALA A 111 -19.21 -12.48 43.66
CA ALA A 111 -18.33 -12.48 44.83
C ALA A 111 -18.97 -11.80 46.04
N GLY A 112 -19.61 -10.64 45.84
CA GLY A 112 -20.35 -9.94 46.91
C GLY A 112 -21.48 -10.78 47.50
N MET A 113 -22.35 -11.34 46.64
CA MET A 113 -23.44 -12.22 47.11
C MET A 113 -22.94 -13.48 47.83
N ALA A 114 -21.78 -14.02 47.44
CA ALA A 114 -21.18 -15.16 48.12
C ALA A 114 -20.70 -14.78 49.52
N ALA A 115 -20.02 -13.64 49.67
CA ALA A 115 -19.57 -13.11 50.96
C ALA A 115 -20.75 -12.80 51.90
N ASP A 116 -21.83 -12.18 51.40
CA ASP A 116 -23.01 -11.86 52.20
C ASP A 116 -23.70 -13.13 52.75
N LYS A 117 -23.75 -14.21 51.95
CA LYS A 117 -24.29 -15.50 52.38
C LYS A 117 -23.46 -16.13 53.49
N GLU A 118 -22.14 -16.02 53.41
CA GLU A 118 -21.21 -16.57 54.40
C GLU A 118 -21.28 -15.78 55.72
N LEU A 119 -21.36 -14.45 55.64
CA LEU A 119 -21.58 -13.58 56.81
C LEU A 119 -22.92 -13.87 57.50
N ALA A 120 -23.99 -14.10 56.74
CA ALA A 120 -25.29 -14.51 57.27
C ALA A 120 -25.33 -15.94 57.84
N ALA A 121 -24.35 -16.80 57.50
CA ALA A 121 -24.20 -18.12 58.10
C ALA A 121 -23.47 -18.03 59.46
N LEU A 122 -22.46 -17.16 59.57
CA LEU A 122 -21.72 -16.93 60.82
C LEU A 122 -22.55 -16.17 61.85
N GLY A 123 -23.36 -15.19 61.43
CA GLY A 123 -24.26 -14.43 62.33
C GLY A 123 -25.39 -15.25 62.95
N ARG A 124 -25.59 -16.52 62.55
CA ARG A 124 -26.59 -17.42 63.14
C ARG A 124 -26.05 -18.31 64.26
N HIS A 125 -24.76 -18.28 64.54
CA HIS A 125 -24.14 -19.15 65.55
C HIS A 125 -23.96 -18.52 66.94
N ASP A 126 -24.34 -17.25 67.15
CA ASP A 126 -24.05 -16.51 68.40
C ASP A 126 -25.26 -16.28 69.33
N GLU A 127 -26.46 -16.77 69.00
CA GLU A 127 -27.64 -16.60 69.89
C GLU A 127 -28.01 -17.83 70.73
N SER A 128 -27.40 -19.01 70.53
CA SER A 128 -27.89 -20.25 71.17
C SER A 128 -26.96 -20.95 72.16
N THR A 129 -25.75 -20.43 72.47
CA THR A 129 -24.88 -21.13 73.45
C THR A 129 -24.12 -20.15 74.32
N GLY A 130 -24.80 -19.58 75.30
CA GLY A 130 -24.14 -18.95 76.44
C GLY A 130 -23.41 -20.01 77.27
N GLN A 131 -22.09 -19.96 77.31
CA GLN A 131 -21.32 -20.32 78.51
C GLN A 131 -19.90 -19.75 78.47
N VAL A 132 -19.61 -18.98 79.51
CA VAL A 132 -18.31 -18.50 79.99
C VAL A 132 -17.19 -19.53 79.76
N VAL A 133 -16.05 -19.13 79.17
CA VAL A 133 -14.66 -19.40 79.61
C VAL A 133 -13.66 -18.70 78.66
N GLY A 134 -12.72 -17.96 79.26
CA GLY A 134 -11.33 -17.93 78.78
C GLY A 134 -10.93 -16.84 77.78
N GLN A 135 -10.41 -15.74 78.32
CA GLN A 135 -9.30 -15.01 77.68
C GLN A 135 -8.18 -16.02 77.36
N GLU A 136 -7.52 -15.88 76.19
CA GLU A 136 -6.27 -16.55 75.72
C GLU A 136 -6.33 -17.28 74.35
N ALA A 137 -7.44 -17.27 73.58
CA ALA A 137 -7.54 -17.98 72.29
C ALA A 137 -7.48 -17.11 71.00
N GLU A 138 -7.02 -15.85 71.05
CA GLU A 138 -7.10 -14.92 69.90
C GLU A 138 -5.90 -14.96 68.92
N GLU A 139 -4.68 -15.30 69.34
CA GLU A 139 -3.52 -15.18 68.44
C GLU A 139 -3.39 -16.33 67.43
N THR A 140 -3.60 -17.57 67.85
CA THR A 140 -3.46 -18.76 66.98
C THR A 140 -4.58 -18.92 65.97
N THR A 141 -5.77 -18.39 66.28
CA THR A 141 -6.95 -18.41 65.41
C THR A 141 -6.86 -17.40 64.26
N SER A 142 -6.05 -16.34 64.39
CA SER A 142 -5.88 -15.30 63.36
C SER A 142 -4.93 -15.67 62.22
N HIS A 143 -3.99 -16.59 62.47
CA HIS A 143 -2.93 -16.93 61.53
C HIS A 143 -3.43 -17.80 60.37
N LEU A 144 -4.26 -18.81 60.67
CA LEU A 144 -4.77 -19.75 59.67
C LEU A 144 -5.64 -19.05 58.59
N PRO A 145 -6.59 -18.15 58.92
CA PRO A 145 -7.32 -17.36 57.92
C PRO A 145 -6.42 -16.47 57.07
N THR A 146 -5.35 -15.91 57.65
CA THR A 146 -4.40 -15.05 56.94
C THR A 146 -3.60 -15.85 55.91
N VAL A 147 -3.18 -17.06 56.26
CA VAL A 147 -2.48 -17.99 55.37
C VAL A 147 -3.39 -18.48 54.25
N ILE A 148 -4.63 -18.84 54.56
CA ILE A 148 -5.63 -19.26 53.56
C ILE A 148 -5.91 -18.12 52.57
N LYS A 149 -6.05 -16.87 53.06
CA LYS A 149 -6.22 -15.68 52.21
C LYS A 149 -5.01 -15.43 51.31
N GLY A 150 -3.81 -15.70 51.79
CA GLY A 150 -2.57 -15.65 51.01
C GLY A 150 -2.57 -16.65 49.86
N TYR A 151 -2.88 -17.92 50.14
CA TYR A 151 -2.94 -18.96 49.11
C TYR A 151 -4.04 -18.71 48.08
N MET A 152 -5.22 -18.22 48.50
CA MET A 152 -6.29 -17.87 47.57
C MET A 152 -5.86 -16.78 46.57
N ARG A 153 -5.21 -15.70 47.03
CA ARG A 153 -4.64 -14.68 46.13
C ARG A 153 -3.64 -15.26 45.15
N GLN A 154 -2.78 -16.14 45.62
CA GLN A 154 -1.73 -16.74 44.80
C GLN A 154 -2.32 -17.66 43.72
N ILE A 155 -3.40 -18.38 44.04
CA ILE A 155 -4.13 -19.20 43.08
C ILE A 155 -4.79 -18.34 41.99
N GLU A 156 -5.39 -17.21 42.35
CA GLU A 156 -6.00 -16.27 41.38
C GLU A 156 -4.94 -15.61 40.49
N GLU A 157 -3.80 -15.23 41.05
CA GLU A 157 -2.68 -14.70 40.28
C GLU A 157 -2.14 -15.72 39.28
N LEU A 158 -1.97 -16.98 39.70
CA LEU A 158 -1.51 -18.04 38.80
C LEU A 158 -2.52 -18.35 37.70
N LYS A 159 -3.83 -18.31 38.00
CA LYS A 159 -4.90 -18.47 37.00
C LYS A 159 -4.89 -17.34 35.97
N SER A 160 -4.74 -16.08 36.40
CA SER A 160 -4.68 -14.94 35.46
C SER A 160 -3.44 -15.01 34.56
N ARG A 161 -2.28 -15.37 35.11
CA ARG A 161 -1.06 -15.60 34.31
C ARG A 161 -1.19 -16.77 33.33
N LEU A 162 -1.88 -17.85 33.71
CA LEU A 162 -2.14 -18.97 32.81
C LEU A 162 -3.04 -18.56 31.63
N VAL A 163 -4.13 -17.82 31.88
CA VAL A 163 -5.01 -17.33 30.82
C VAL A 163 -4.28 -16.40 29.85
N LEU A 164 -3.41 -15.53 30.37
CA LEU A 164 -2.55 -14.69 29.53
C LEU A 164 -1.58 -15.54 28.70
N SER A 165 -0.95 -16.54 29.31
CA SER A 165 -0.05 -17.49 28.62
C SER A 165 -0.77 -18.33 27.57
N GLU A 166 -1.97 -18.83 27.86
CA GLU A 166 -2.81 -19.57 26.90
C GLU A 166 -3.21 -18.67 25.73
N SER A 167 -3.64 -17.44 26.00
CA SER A 167 -3.94 -16.47 24.92
C SER A 167 -2.72 -16.15 24.05
N LEU A 168 -1.51 -16.23 24.62
CA LEU A 168 -0.24 -16.09 23.90
C LEU A 168 0.25 -17.40 23.26
N GLY A 169 -0.22 -18.56 23.70
CA GLY A 169 0.18 -19.87 23.18
C GLY A 169 -0.59 -20.29 21.92
N HIS A 170 -1.83 -19.82 21.76
CA HIS A 170 -2.69 -20.21 20.63
C HIS A 170 -2.30 -19.59 19.27
N HIS A 171 -1.31 -18.68 19.22
CA HIS A 171 -0.81 -18.12 17.96
C HIS A 171 0.52 -18.73 17.49
N ASN A 172 0.96 -19.85 18.09
CA ASN A 172 2.19 -20.53 17.67
C ASN A 172 1.97 -22.05 17.51
N PRO A 173 1.60 -22.56 16.33
CA PRO A 173 1.52 -24.00 16.10
C PRO A 173 2.94 -24.55 15.89
N SER A 174 3.70 -24.70 16.98
CA SER A 174 5.00 -25.37 16.95
C SER A 174 4.83 -26.83 17.38
N SER A 175 4.59 -27.69 16.39
CA SER A 175 4.63 -29.16 16.52
C SER A 175 6.08 -29.64 16.70
N PRO A 176 6.42 -30.51 17.69
CA PRO A 176 7.82 -30.86 17.99
C PRO A 176 8.49 -31.91 17.09
N TYR A 177 7.85 -32.37 16.00
CA TYR A 177 8.41 -33.43 15.16
C TYR A 177 8.48 -33.05 13.69
N ARG A 178 9.48 -32.25 13.32
CA ARG A 178 10.10 -32.35 11.99
C ARG A 178 11.57 -31.95 12.06
N ARG A 179 12.45 -32.96 12.06
CA ARG A 179 13.91 -32.79 11.93
C ARG A 179 14.24 -31.99 10.65
N PRO A 180 15.07 -30.93 10.71
CA PRO A 180 15.76 -30.44 9.54
C PRO A 180 17.02 -31.29 9.32
N PRO A 181 17.42 -31.60 8.07
CA PRO A 181 18.75 -32.12 7.83
C PRO A 181 19.76 -30.98 8.00
N SER A 182 20.88 -31.29 8.65
CA SER A 182 22.02 -30.39 8.76
C SER A 182 22.67 -30.17 7.39
N MET A 183 23.11 -28.95 7.12
CA MET A 183 24.26 -28.73 6.25
C MET A 183 25.13 -27.59 6.78
N VAL A 184 26.33 -28.01 7.16
CA VAL A 184 27.64 -27.38 7.11
C VAL A 184 27.69 -25.96 6.53
N LEU A 185 28.27 -25.10 7.36
CA LEU A 185 28.74 -23.74 7.12
C LEU A 185 29.83 -23.69 6.03
N GLN A 186 29.57 -23.06 4.87
CA GLN A 186 30.59 -22.22 4.20
C GLN A 186 30.00 -21.26 3.14
N GLY A 187 30.26 -19.96 3.31
CA GLY A 187 30.45 -19.02 2.19
C GLY A 187 29.23 -18.31 1.58
N ARG A 188 28.92 -17.12 2.10
CA ARG A 188 28.52 -15.89 1.38
C ARG A 188 28.12 -16.02 -0.12
N GLN A 189 26.84 -15.83 -0.44
CA GLN A 189 26.25 -14.68 -1.17
C GLN A 189 24.87 -15.07 -1.74
N SER A 190 23.95 -14.12 -1.63
CA SER A 190 22.52 -14.12 -1.96
C SER A 190 22.16 -14.58 -3.38
N SER A 191 21.26 -15.57 -3.52
CA SER A 191 20.30 -15.69 -4.64
C SER A 191 19.30 -16.85 -4.50
N LEU A 192 18.02 -16.53 -4.79
CA LEU A 192 17.04 -17.25 -5.61
C LEU A 192 16.48 -18.63 -5.17
N THR A 193 15.14 -18.68 -5.10
CA THR A 193 14.28 -19.87 -5.01
C THR A 193 14.49 -20.82 -6.20
N THR A 194 14.80 -22.09 -5.92
CA THR A 194 14.93 -23.18 -6.91
C THR A 194 13.57 -23.84 -7.14
N LEU A 195 13.01 -23.67 -8.34
CA LEU A 195 11.94 -24.51 -8.91
C LEU A 195 12.56 -25.76 -9.57
N PRO A 196 11.79 -26.86 -9.74
CA PRO A 196 12.31 -28.10 -10.29
C PRO A 196 12.88 -27.88 -11.70
N PHE A 197 14.09 -28.38 -11.89
CA PHE A 197 14.92 -28.21 -13.07
C PHE A 197 14.37 -29.06 -14.23
N ASN A 198 13.56 -28.45 -15.11
CA ASN A 198 13.20 -29.05 -16.39
C ASN A 198 14.42 -28.97 -17.33
N GLN A 199 14.82 -30.10 -17.92
CA GLN A 199 15.98 -30.19 -18.82
C GLN A 199 15.89 -29.20 -20.00
N GLU A 200 14.68 -28.95 -20.50
CA GLU A 200 14.40 -27.93 -21.53
C GLU A 200 14.72 -26.50 -21.06
N THR A 201 14.48 -26.18 -19.79
CA THR A 201 14.77 -24.83 -19.25
C THR A 201 16.28 -24.60 -19.12
N SER A 202 17.06 -25.65 -18.86
CA SER A 202 18.53 -25.59 -18.82
C SER A 202 19.12 -25.33 -20.20
N GLU A 203 18.60 -26.01 -21.22
CA GLU A 203 19.04 -25.82 -22.61
C GLU A 203 18.69 -24.42 -23.13
N LEU A 204 17.49 -23.92 -22.79
CA LEU A 204 17.08 -22.56 -23.13
C LEU A 204 17.97 -21.50 -22.44
N LEU A 205 18.36 -21.73 -21.18
CA LEU A 205 19.26 -20.82 -20.46
C LEU A 205 20.69 -20.86 -21.03
N GLN A 206 21.15 -22.03 -21.45
CA GLN A 206 22.47 -22.22 -22.03
C GLN A 206 22.59 -21.58 -23.41
N THR A 207 21.54 -21.69 -24.24
CA THR A 207 21.46 -21.01 -25.54
C THR A 207 21.41 -19.49 -25.36
N ALA A 208 20.58 -18.99 -24.44
CA ALA A 208 20.52 -17.56 -24.13
C ALA A 208 21.87 -17.00 -23.64
N ARG A 209 22.60 -17.74 -22.79
CA ARG A 209 23.95 -17.35 -22.35
C ARG A 209 24.94 -17.30 -23.50
N SER A 210 24.91 -18.29 -24.40
CA SER A 210 25.75 -18.30 -25.61
C SER A 210 25.49 -17.08 -26.50
N ASP A 211 24.22 -16.72 -26.71
CA ASP A 211 23.85 -15.57 -27.52
C ASP A 211 24.27 -14.23 -26.91
N ILE A 212 24.16 -14.08 -25.59
CA ILE A 212 24.67 -12.89 -24.88
C ILE A 212 26.18 -12.75 -25.07
N THR A 213 26.94 -13.84 -24.98
CA THR A 213 28.40 -13.77 -25.21
C THR A 213 28.76 -13.44 -26.66
N ARG A 214 27.97 -13.93 -27.63
CA ARG A 214 28.13 -13.58 -29.06
C ARG A 214 27.82 -12.11 -29.33
N LEU A 215 26.74 -11.59 -28.75
CA LEU A 215 26.37 -10.18 -28.87
C LEU A 215 27.42 -9.27 -28.26
N LYS A 216 27.96 -9.62 -27.09
CA LYS A 216 29.03 -8.86 -26.44
C LYS A 216 30.29 -8.80 -27.31
N ARG A 217 30.72 -9.93 -27.88
CA ARG A 217 31.85 -9.98 -28.83
C ARG A 217 31.60 -9.16 -30.10
N ARG A 218 30.36 -9.10 -30.61
CA ARG A 218 30.00 -8.25 -31.76
C ARG A 218 30.03 -6.76 -31.39
N GLN A 219 29.63 -6.41 -30.17
CA GLN A 219 29.68 -5.05 -29.67
C GLN A 219 31.13 -4.58 -29.46
N ASP A 220 31.99 -5.43 -28.91
CA ASP A 220 33.42 -5.15 -28.75
C ASP A 220 34.11 -4.96 -30.12
N ARG A 221 33.77 -5.80 -31.11
CA ARG A 221 34.28 -5.63 -32.50
C ARG A 221 33.81 -4.32 -33.12
N LYS A 222 32.53 -3.97 -33.00
CA LYS A 222 32.01 -2.68 -33.48
C LYS A 222 32.65 -1.49 -32.79
N GLY A 223 32.94 -1.59 -31.48
CA GLY A 223 33.68 -0.58 -30.72
C GLY A 223 35.08 -0.35 -31.28
N SER A 224 35.82 -1.43 -31.56
CA SER A 224 37.18 -1.35 -32.14
C SER A 224 37.23 -0.78 -33.57
N GLU A 225 36.20 -1.04 -34.40
CA GLU A 225 36.10 -0.46 -35.74
C GLU A 225 35.81 1.06 -35.70
N SER A 226 34.98 1.52 -34.75
CA SER A 226 34.71 2.96 -34.58
C SER A 226 35.90 3.77 -34.04
N GLU A 227 36.83 3.15 -33.31
CA GLU A 227 38.01 3.83 -32.75
C GLU A 227 39.14 4.00 -33.79
N SER A 228 39.28 3.05 -34.73
CA SER A 228 40.26 3.12 -35.82
C SER A 228 39.91 4.15 -36.92
N GLY A 229 38.64 4.47 -37.11
CA GLY A 229 38.17 5.46 -38.10
C GLY A 229 38.38 6.93 -37.73
N ARG A 230 38.75 7.25 -36.48
CA ARG A 230 38.82 8.64 -35.98
C ARG A 230 40.23 9.24 -35.97
N SER A 231 41.26 8.47 -36.34
CA SER A 231 42.68 8.85 -36.23
C SER A 231 43.24 9.66 -37.43
N GLN A 232 42.52 9.79 -38.56
CA GLN A 232 43.10 10.35 -39.80
C GLN A 232 42.80 11.83 -40.11
N HIS A 233 42.17 12.61 -39.22
CA HIS A 233 41.97 14.05 -39.48
C HIS A 233 42.59 14.95 -38.40
N ARG A 234 43.86 15.33 -38.60
CA ARG A 234 44.46 16.54 -38.02
C ARG A 234 44.56 17.63 -39.11
N PRO A 235 43.93 18.80 -38.98
CA PRO A 235 44.23 19.92 -39.85
C PRO A 235 45.50 20.64 -39.36
N ARG A 236 46.34 21.05 -40.31
CA ARG A 236 47.57 21.82 -40.11
C ARG A 236 47.24 23.22 -39.56
N SER A 237 47.98 23.63 -38.53
CA SER A 237 48.01 24.97 -37.95
C SER A 237 48.39 26.01 -39.01
N ARG A 238 47.60 27.08 -39.13
CA ARG A 238 47.96 28.30 -39.87
C ARG A 238 48.56 29.30 -38.89
N ASP A 239 49.78 29.71 -39.16
CA ASP A 239 50.48 30.81 -38.51
C ASP A 239 49.71 32.13 -38.72
N VAL A 240 49.47 32.85 -37.62
CA VAL A 240 48.94 34.21 -37.65
C VAL A 240 50.14 35.15 -37.62
N ALA A 241 50.52 35.65 -38.79
CA ALA A 241 51.48 36.74 -38.92
C ALA A 241 50.79 38.05 -38.53
N SER A 242 51.32 38.69 -37.50
CA SER A 242 51.15 40.08 -37.14
C SER A 242 51.44 41.01 -38.32
N VAL A 243 50.51 41.90 -38.67
CA VAL A 243 50.82 43.10 -39.44
C VAL A 243 50.24 44.32 -38.72
N THR A 244 51.19 45.13 -38.29
CA THR A 244 51.17 46.45 -37.68
C THR A 244 50.90 47.53 -38.73
N SER A 245 50.34 48.68 -38.29
CA SER A 245 50.37 50.01 -38.95
C SER A 245 49.44 50.16 -40.17
N LEU A 246 48.71 51.26 -40.41
CA LEU A 246 48.72 52.67 -39.98
C LEU A 246 47.29 53.21 -40.04
#